data_AF-A0A3D6A548-F1
#
_entry.id   AF-A0A3D6A548-F1
#
_cell.length_a   1.000
_cell.length_b   1.000
_cell.length_c   1.000
_cell.angle_alpha   90.00
_cell.angle_beta   90.00
_cell.angle_gamma   90.00
#
_symmetry.space_group_name_H-M   'P 1'
#
loop_
_entity.id
_entity.type
_entity.pdbx_description
1 polymer ?
#
loop_
_entity_poly.entity_id
_entity_poly.type
_entity_poly.pdbx_seq_one_letter_code
_entity_poly.pdbx_strand_id
1 'polypeptide(L)' 'MKEDNLPSGANREKKRVGRGEGNGHGKTCCRGHKGAGARSGYSLRAGFEGGQMPLFRKLPQRGFNRARFQS' A
#
# COMPACT_ATOMS: atom_id res chain seq x y z
N MET A 1 -36.54 3.83 20.34
CA MET A 1 -35.09 3.52 20.42
C MET A 1 -34.40 4.77 20.95
N LYS A 2 -33.54 4.67 21.97
CA LYS A 2 -32.80 5.82 22.50
C LYS A 2 -31.55 6.03 21.63
N GLU A 3 -31.37 7.24 21.12
CA GLU A 3 -30.23 7.62 20.27
C GLU A 3 -28.88 7.59 21.01
N ASP A 4 -28.90 7.45 22.34
CA ASP A 4 -27.70 7.61 23.20
C ASP A 4 -26.88 6.32 23.38
N ASN A 5 -27.23 5.22 22.69
CA ASN A 5 -26.55 3.93 22.84
C ASN A 5 -26.07 3.35 21.50
N LEU A 6 -25.57 4.23 20.60
CA LEU A 6 -24.86 3.81 19.40
C LEU A 6 -23.39 3.51 19.72
N PRO A 7 -22.82 2.40 19.21
CA PRO A 7 -21.42 2.06 19.44
C PRO A 7 -20.48 3.08 18.78
N SER A 8 -19.69 3.77 19.61
CA SER A 8 -18.66 4.71 19.15
C SER A 8 -17.46 3.97 18.55
N GLY A 9 -16.88 4.50 17.46
CA GLY A 9 -15.61 4.02 16.90
C GLY A 9 -15.70 3.06 15.72
N ALA A 10 -16.91 2.68 15.26
CA ALA A 10 -17.07 1.87 14.05
C ALA A 10 -16.60 2.62 12.78
N ASN A 11 -16.77 3.95 12.75
CA ASN A 11 -16.38 4.81 11.64
C ASN A 11 -15.13 5.62 11.97
N ARG A 12 -14.03 5.36 11.23
CA ARG A 12 -12.79 6.14 11.32
C ARG A 12 -12.78 7.25 10.29
N GLU A 13 -12.29 8.42 10.67
CA GLU A 13 -12.11 9.54 9.75
C GLU A 13 -11.07 9.23 8.66
N LYS A 14 -11.35 9.67 7.43
CA LYS A 14 -10.44 9.50 6.30
C LYS A 14 -9.33 10.55 6.37
N LYS A 15 -8.09 10.13 6.10
CA LYS A 15 -6.96 11.04 5.91
C LYS A 15 -7.20 11.97 4.71
N ARG A 16 -7.29 13.28 4.95
CA ARG A 16 -7.40 14.32 3.91
C ARG A 16 -6.05 15.01 3.72
N VAL A 17 -5.30 14.60 2.71
CA VAL A 17 -3.99 15.18 2.37
C VAL A 17 -4.14 16.50 1.59
N GLY A 18 -3.16 17.40 1.70
CA GLY A 18 -3.12 18.65 0.93
C GLY A 18 -4.20 19.67 1.34
N ARG A 19 -4.48 19.81 2.63
CA ARG A 19 -5.50 20.75 3.18
C ARG A 19 -4.89 21.64 4.28
N GLY A 20 -3.81 22.34 3.93
CA GLY A 20 -3.09 23.23 4.85
C GLY A 20 -2.06 22.52 5.73
N GLU A 21 -1.23 23.28 6.43
CA GLU A 21 -0.16 22.74 7.29
C GLU A 21 -0.67 22.25 8.65
N GLY A 22 -1.77 22.82 9.14
CA GLY A 22 -2.36 22.49 10.46
C GLY A 22 -2.84 21.04 10.61
N ASN A 23 -2.98 20.29 9.50
CA ASN A 23 -3.32 18.88 9.52
C ASN A 23 -2.11 17.92 9.39
N GLY A 24 -0.88 18.46 9.37
CA GLY A 24 0.37 17.68 9.24
C GLY A 24 0.57 17.00 7.88
N HIS A 25 -0.30 17.25 6.90
CA HIS A 25 -0.35 16.57 5.60
C HIS A 25 -0.45 17.55 4.43
N GLY A 26 -0.07 18.81 4.62
CA GLY A 26 -0.18 19.90 3.64
C GLY A 26 0.82 19.79 2.48
N LYS A 27 1.92 20.54 2.57
CA LYS A 27 2.84 20.88 1.47
C LYS A 27 3.20 19.72 0.52
N THR A 28 3.68 18.60 1.07
CA THR A 28 4.15 17.45 0.27
C THR A 28 3.17 16.29 0.26
N CYS A 29 1.99 16.44 0.86
CA CYS A 29 1.02 15.35 1.01
C CYS A 29 1.64 14.06 1.59
N CYS A 30 2.64 14.19 2.49
CA CYS A 30 3.44 13.10 3.05
C CYS A 30 4.29 12.30 2.04
N ARG A 31 4.46 12.78 0.81
CA ARG A 31 5.28 12.12 -0.22
C ARG A 31 6.75 12.53 -0.21
N GLY A 32 7.12 13.51 0.61
CA GLY A 32 8.46 14.08 0.63
C GLY A 32 8.74 15.00 -0.57
N HIS A 33 10.02 15.26 -0.83
CA HIS A 33 10.48 16.14 -1.91
C HIS A 33 11.12 15.35 -3.06
N LYS A 34 10.74 15.68 -4.30
CA LYS A 34 11.33 15.12 -5.54
C LYS A 34 11.24 13.57 -5.58
N GLY A 35 12.04 12.94 -6.45
CA GLY A 35 12.04 11.50 -6.67
C GLY A 35 10.86 11.03 -7.51
N ALA A 36 11.01 9.83 -8.09
CA ALA A 36 9.96 9.23 -8.92
C ALA A 36 8.68 8.98 -8.10
N GLY A 37 8.82 8.54 -6.84
CA GLY A 37 7.70 8.28 -5.91
C GLY A 37 6.82 9.48 -5.55
N ALA A 38 7.29 10.70 -5.70
CA ALA A 38 6.47 11.90 -5.45
C ALA A 38 5.65 12.33 -6.67
N ARG A 39 5.94 11.80 -7.87
CA ARG A 39 5.27 12.16 -9.12
C ARG A 39 3.95 11.41 -9.30
N SER A 40 3.01 12.03 -9.99
CA SER A 40 1.77 11.38 -10.39
C SER A 40 2.05 10.17 -11.28
N GLY A 41 1.35 9.06 -11.05
CA GLY A 41 1.45 7.87 -11.89
C GLY A 41 2.68 6.99 -11.65
N TYR A 42 3.51 7.31 -10.66
CA TYR A 42 4.61 6.42 -10.30
C TYR A 42 4.09 5.10 -9.73
N SER A 43 4.57 4.00 -10.31
CA SER A 43 4.31 2.65 -9.84
C SER A 43 5.62 1.87 -9.93
N LEU A 44 6.09 1.38 -8.79
CA LEU A 44 7.19 0.42 -8.78
C LEU A 44 6.59 -0.97 -8.95
N ARG A 45 7.08 -1.73 -9.95
CA ARG A 45 6.69 -3.13 -10.11
C ARG A 45 6.99 -3.88 -8.82
N ALA A 46 5.99 -4.55 -8.25
CA ALA A 46 6.20 -5.37 -7.05
C ALA A 46 7.33 -6.38 -7.29
N GLY A 47 8.33 -6.39 -6.40
CA GLY A 47 9.53 -7.21 -6.52
C GLY A 47 10.66 -6.61 -7.38
N PHE A 48 10.56 -5.37 -7.83
CA PHE A 48 11.69 -4.68 -8.46
C PHE A 48 12.67 -4.15 -7.41
N GLU A 49 13.93 -4.59 -7.49
CA GLU A 49 15.01 -4.26 -6.55
C GLU A 49 16.01 -3.23 -7.15
N GLY A 50 15.58 -2.35 -8.05
CA GLY A 50 16.44 -1.26 -8.56
C GLY A 50 17.45 -1.66 -9.65
N GLY A 51 17.36 -2.89 -10.18
CA GLY A 51 18.28 -3.43 -11.19
C GLY A 51 18.89 -4.78 -10.79
N GLN A 52 18.80 -5.14 -9.51
CA GLN A 52 19.14 -6.47 -9.03
C GLN A 52 18.12 -7.51 -9.52
N MET A 53 18.58 -8.74 -9.75
CA MET A 53 17.69 -9.88 -9.96
C MET A 53 16.75 -10.04 -8.76
N PRO A 54 15.42 -10.02 -8.95
CA PRO A 54 14.46 -10.16 -7.86
C PRO A 54 14.60 -11.47 -7.09
N LEU A 55 14.32 -11.44 -5.79
CA LEU A 55 14.37 -12.62 -4.91
C LEU A 55 13.64 -13.85 -5.46
N PHE A 56 12.43 -13.67 -6.01
CA PHE A 56 11.62 -14.77 -6.55
C PHE A 56 12.21 -15.43 -7.81
N ARG A 57 13.23 -14.81 -8.43
CA ARG A 57 14.01 -15.41 -9.53
C ARG A 57 15.32 -16.04 -9.05
N LYS A 58 15.83 -15.63 -7.89
CA LYS A 58 17.06 -16.18 -7.30
C LYS A 58 16.80 -17.56 -6.69
N LEU A 59 15.64 -17.75 -6.07
CA LEU A 59 15.27 -19.01 -5.43
C LEU A 59 14.71 -20.00 -6.46
N PRO A 60 15.11 -21.28 -6.41
CA PRO A 60 14.55 -22.30 -7.29
C PRO A 60 13.09 -22.60 -6.93
N GLN A 61 12.27 -22.88 -7.94
CA GLN A 61 10.94 -23.44 -7.71
C GLN A 61 11.07 -24.93 -7.37
N ARG A 62 10.42 -25.39 -6.30
CA ARG A 62 10.47 -26.79 -5.86
C ARG A 62 9.08 -27.30 -5.46
N GLY A 63 8.80 -28.56 -5.79
CA GLY A 63 7.54 -29.25 -5.51
C GLY A 63 6.62 -29.39 -6.73
N PHE A 64 5.49 -30.06 -6.55
CA PHE A 64 4.41 -30.19 -7.54
C PHE A 64 3.05 -30.22 -6.81
N ASN A 65 1.97 -29.85 -7.49
CA ASN A 65 0.63 -29.83 -6.89
C ASN A 65 -0.13 -31.13 -7.20
N ARG A 66 -0.31 -32.00 -6.20
CA ARG A 66 -1.04 -33.28 -6.30
C ARG A 66 -2.47 -33.13 -6.82
N ALA A 67 -3.16 -32.03 -6.51
CA ALA A 67 -4.55 -31.80 -6.94
C ALA A 67 -4.69 -31.66 -8.47
N ARG A 68 -3.59 -31.37 -9.20
CA ARG A 68 -3.57 -31.35 -10.66
C ARG A 68 -3.37 -32.72 -11.31
N PHE A 69 -3.16 -33.77 -10.50
CA PHE A 69 -2.85 -35.13 -10.95
C PHE A 69 -3.76 -36.19 -10.32
N GLN A 70 -4.84 -35.78 -9.66
CA GLN A 70 -5.88 -36.71 -9.20
C GLN A 70 -6.91 -36.84 -10.31
N SER A 71 -7.02 -38.06 -10.86
CA SER A 71 -8.13 -38.52 -11.69
C SER A 71 -9.36 -38.80 -10.84
#